data_AF-A0A9P3IKT5-F1
#
_entry.id   AF-A0A9P3IKT5-F1
#
_cell.length_a   1.000
_cell.length_b   1.000
_cell.length_c   1.000
_cell.angle_alpha   90.00
_cell.angle_beta   90.00
_cell.angle_gamma   90.00
#
_symmetry.space_group_name_H-M   'P 1'
#
loop_
_entity.id
_entity.type
_entity.pdbx_description
1 polymer ?
#
loop_
_entity_poly.entity_id
_entity_poly.type
_entity_poly.pdbx_seq_one_letter_code
_entity_poly.pdbx_strand_id
1 'polypeptide(L)'
;LQADGGTRSACINAATLALCHAGIPMRDLATSCASGYLNATPLLDLNYVEDSGGGPDVTVGYLPSSDKISLLQMDAKLQMETFEEVVKLAVTGCKAIAHRMRQVLMEHTERLALARGAMQL
;
A
#
# COMPACT_ATOMS: atom_id res chain seq x y z
N LEU A 1 16.78 -8.81 -0.30
CA LEU A 1 16.03 -7.74 -1.01
C LEU A 1 15.73 -8.28 -2.39
N GLN A 2 14.46 -8.44 -2.73
CA GLN A 2 13.99 -9.02 -4.00
C GLN A 2 12.97 -8.06 -4.62
N ALA A 3 12.95 -7.97 -5.93
CA ALA A 3 12.00 -7.16 -6.69
C ALA A 3 11.18 -8.09 -7.59
N ASP A 4 9.86 -8.02 -7.47
CA ASP A 4 8.92 -8.86 -8.22
C ASP A 4 7.63 -8.09 -8.56
N GLY A 5 7.76 -6.84 -8.99
CA GLY A 5 6.63 -5.92 -9.17
C GLY A 5 6.29 -5.12 -7.91
N GLY A 6 5.53 -4.02 -8.07
CA GLY A 6 5.02 -3.23 -6.94
C GLY A 6 6.05 -2.61 -5.99
N THR A 7 7.33 -2.54 -6.40
CA THR A 7 8.47 -2.19 -5.51
C THR A 7 8.29 -0.83 -4.81
N ARG A 8 7.77 0.18 -5.52
CA ARG A 8 7.49 1.51 -4.95
C ARG A 8 6.46 1.43 -3.82
N SER A 9 5.37 0.69 -4.06
CA SER A 9 4.31 0.48 -3.08
C SER A 9 4.82 -0.27 -1.84
N ALA A 10 5.61 -1.32 -2.06
CA ALA A 10 6.24 -2.08 -0.98
C ALA A 10 7.17 -1.19 -0.13
N CYS A 11 8.00 -0.35 -0.77
CA CYS A 11 8.89 0.59 -0.07
C CYS A 11 8.13 1.62 0.76
N ILE A 12 7.02 2.18 0.24
CA ILE A 12 6.19 3.14 0.98
C ILE A 12 5.61 2.47 2.23
N ASN A 13 5.02 1.28 2.08
CA ASN A 13 4.45 0.55 3.21
C ASN A 13 5.52 0.18 4.26
N ALA A 14 6.68 -0.26 3.82
CA ALA A 14 7.81 -0.57 4.71
C ALA A 14 8.32 0.68 5.45
N ALA A 15 8.45 1.81 4.76
CA ALA A 15 8.84 3.07 5.38
C ALA A 15 7.82 3.53 6.43
N THR A 16 6.51 3.43 6.13
CA THR A 16 5.45 3.75 7.11
C THR A 16 5.56 2.87 8.36
N LEU A 17 5.75 1.56 8.20
CA LEU A 17 5.96 0.67 9.34
C LEU A 17 7.22 1.00 10.13
N ALA A 18 8.31 1.37 9.46
CA ALA A 18 9.55 1.77 10.13
C ALA A 18 9.37 3.07 10.95
N LEU A 19 8.67 4.06 10.42
CA LEU A 19 8.33 5.30 11.14
C LEU A 19 7.45 5.02 12.35
N CYS A 20 6.44 4.14 12.22
CA CYS A 20 5.63 3.68 13.34
C CYS A 20 6.48 2.98 14.42
N HIS A 21 7.37 2.08 14.00
CA HIS A 21 8.24 1.35 14.93
C HIS A 21 9.22 2.28 15.65
N ALA A 22 9.69 3.33 14.98
CA ALA A 22 10.53 4.37 15.59
C ALA A 22 9.76 5.30 16.55
N GLY A 23 8.43 5.20 16.63
CA GLY A 23 7.60 6.05 17.49
C GLY A 23 7.49 7.50 16.99
N ILE A 24 7.70 7.74 15.69
CA ILE A 24 7.60 9.07 15.11
C ILE A 24 6.11 9.44 14.97
N PRO A 25 5.66 10.60 15.51
CA PRO A 25 4.28 11.01 15.39
C PRO A 25 3.94 11.33 13.93
N MET A 26 2.99 10.58 13.37
CA MET A 26 2.49 10.75 12.01
C MET A 26 1.01 11.13 12.03
N ARG A 27 0.58 11.91 11.03
CA ARG A 27 -0.84 12.28 10.88
C ARG A 27 -1.71 11.10 10.46
N ASP A 28 -1.15 10.18 9.69
CA ASP A 28 -1.85 9.01 9.17
C ASP A 28 -0.86 7.89 8.81
N LEU A 29 -1.38 6.68 8.62
CA LEU A 29 -0.66 5.53 8.10
C LEU A 29 -0.70 5.55 6.57
N ALA A 30 0.32 6.14 5.94
CA ALA A 30 0.42 6.15 4.48
C ALA A 30 0.55 4.71 3.96
N THR A 31 -0.39 4.28 3.12
CA THR A 31 -0.34 2.98 2.43
C THR A 31 -0.27 3.16 0.93
N SER A 32 0.32 2.21 0.23
CA SER A 32 0.44 2.24 -1.22
C SER A 32 0.16 0.88 -1.82
N CYS A 33 -0.48 0.89 -2.98
CA CYS A 33 -0.76 -0.30 -3.79
C CYS A 33 -0.67 0.09 -5.26
N ALA A 34 -0.18 -0.85 -6.07
CA ALA A 34 -0.17 -0.73 -7.52
C ALA A 34 -1.37 -1.48 -8.10
N SER A 35 -1.92 -0.99 -9.19
CA SER A 35 -2.92 -1.68 -10.00
C SER A 35 -2.63 -1.45 -11.46
N GLY A 36 -2.98 -2.40 -12.30
CA GLY A 36 -2.79 -2.29 -13.73
C GLY A 36 -3.97 -2.78 -14.53
N TYR A 37 -3.80 -2.73 -15.83
CA TYR A 37 -4.79 -3.23 -16.77
C TYR A 37 -4.14 -4.13 -17.81
N LEU A 38 -4.54 -5.40 -17.84
CA LEU A 38 -4.00 -6.40 -18.76
C LEU A 38 -5.14 -7.23 -19.36
N ASN A 39 -5.11 -7.46 -20.67
CA ASN A 39 -6.12 -8.27 -21.39
C ASN A 39 -7.57 -7.89 -21.04
N ALA A 40 -7.88 -6.59 -21.13
CA ALA A 40 -9.18 -6.02 -20.81
C ALA A 40 -9.65 -6.18 -19.33
N THR A 41 -8.75 -6.56 -18.42
CA THR A 41 -9.06 -6.84 -17.01
C THR A 41 -8.21 -5.96 -16.09
N PRO A 42 -8.82 -5.25 -15.12
CA PRO A 42 -8.08 -4.54 -14.09
C PRO A 42 -7.52 -5.54 -13.07
N LEU A 43 -6.23 -5.42 -12.77
CA LEU A 43 -5.51 -6.28 -11.84
C LEU A 43 -5.00 -5.44 -10.66
N LEU A 44 -5.02 -6.02 -9.47
CA LEU A 44 -4.49 -5.42 -8.25
C LEU A 44 -3.15 -6.07 -7.93
N ASP A 45 -2.16 -5.26 -7.59
CA ASP A 45 -0.81 -5.66 -7.18
C ASP A 45 -0.08 -6.50 -8.26
N LEU A 46 0.33 -5.81 -9.33
CA LEU A 46 1.01 -6.44 -10.46
C LEU A 46 2.36 -7.05 -10.04
N ASN A 47 2.60 -8.29 -10.47
CA ASN A 47 3.92 -8.91 -10.39
C ASN A 47 4.85 -8.45 -11.54
N TYR A 48 6.12 -8.85 -11.50
CA TYR A 48 7.11 -8.46 -12.52
C TYR A 48 6.72 -8.90 -13.94
N VAL A 49 6.10 -10.07 -14.09
CA VAL A 49 5.71 -10.61 -15.41
C VAL A 49 4.56 -9.80 -16.00
N GLU A 50 3.59 -9.42 -15.16
CA GLU A 50 2.44 -8.61 -15.57
C GLU A 50 2.86 -7.18 -15.92
N ASP A 51 3.74 -6.58 -15.12
CA ASP A 51 4.32 -5.26 -15.37
C ASP A 51 5.17 -5.25 -16.65
N SER A 52 5.98 -6.29 -16.86
CA SER A 52 6.77 -6.49 -18.10
C SER A 52 5.91 -6.73 -19.34
N GLY A 53 4.62 -7.08 -19.17
CA GLY A 53 3.66 -7.26 -20.25
C GLY A 53 3.32 -5.96 -20.99
N GLY A 54 3.78 -4.81 -20.51
CA GLY A 54 3.57 -3.50 -21.14
C GLY A 54 2.16 -2.95 -20.95
N GLY A 55 1.40 -3.52 -20.01
CA GLY A 55 0.14 -2.95 -19.56
C GLY A 55 0.38 -1.65 -18.77
N PRO A 56 -0.59 -0.73 -18.74
CA PRO A 56 -0.51 0.45 -17.90
C PRO A 56 -0.49 0.08 -16.41
N ASP A 57 0.45 0.66 -15.69
CA ASP A 57 0.61 0.53 -14.23
C ASP A 57 0.23 1.86 -13.56
N VAL A 58 -0.54 1.76 -12.48
CA VAL A 58 -0.98 2.88 -11.66
C VAL A 58 -0.64 2.59 -10.21
N THR A 59 0.31 3.35 -9.67
CA THR A 59 0.66 3.32 -8.26
C THR A 59 -0.09 4.41 -7.51
N VAL A 60 -0.83 4.03 -6.46
CA VAL A 60 -1.58 4.96 -5.61
C VAL A 60 -1.09 4.88 -4.17
N GLY A 61 -0.67 6.02 -3.63
CA GLY A 61 -0.46 6.24 -2.20
C GLY A 61 -1.68 6.89 -1.56
N TYR A 62 -2.16 6.34 -0.45
CA TYR A 62 -3.45 6.65 0.14
C TYR A 62 -3.34 6.82 1.66
N LEU A 63 -4.14 7.75 2.19
CA LEU A 63 -4.19 8.16 3.60
C LEU A 63 -5.54 7.70 4.19
N PRO A 64 -5.57 6.56 4.91
CA PRO A 64 -6.81 5.90 5.31
C PRO A 64 -7.64 6.64 6.35
N SER A 65 -7.06 7.53 7.15
CA SER A 65 -7.78 8.32 8.16
C SER A 65 -8.44 9.57 7.55
N SER A 66 -7.91 10.08 6.43
CA SER A 66 -8.46 11.25 5.74
C SER A 66 -9.16 10.96 4.41
N ASP A 67 -9.17 9.69 3.97
CA ASP A 67 -9.70 9.23 2.68
C ASP A 67 -9.15 10.04 1.49
N LYS A 68 -7.85 10.34 1.54
CA LYS A 68 -7.15 11.16 0.53
C LYS A 68 -6.05 10.37 -0.17
N ILE A 69 -5.86 10.68 -1.45
CA ILE A 69 -4.72 10.22 -2.24
C ILE A 69 -3.55 11.17 -1.99
N SER A 70 -2.42 10.63 -1.53
CA SER A 70 -1.16 11.35 -1.30
C SER A 70 -0.25 11.30 -2.52
N LEU A 71 -0.26 10.18 -3.24
CA LEU A 71 0.57 9.94 -4.40
C LEU A 71 -0.25 9.24 -5.48
N LEU A 72 -0.12 9.69 -6.71
CA LEU A 72 -0.66 9.01 -7.87
C LEU A 72 0.42 9.05 -8.96
N GLN A 73 0.87 7.87 -9.38
CA GLN A 73 1.80 7.71 -10.48
C GLN A 73 1.17 6.75 -11.48
N MET A 74 1.25 7.10 -12.76
CA MET A 74 0.80 6.25 -13.86
C MET A 74 1.93 6.14 -14.86
N ASP A 75 2.18 4.92 -15.32
CA ASP A 75 3.06 4.63 -16.44
C ASP A 75 2.24 4.01 -17.58
N ALA A 76 2.56 4.41 -18.81
CA ALA A 76 1.79 4.16 -20.03
C ALA A 76 0.41 4.86 -20.14
N LYS A 77 -0.20 4.73 -21.31
CA LYS A 77 -1.46 5.39 -21.68
C LYS A 77 -2.65 4.52 -21.32
N LEU A 78 -3.67 5.13 -20.74
CA LEU A 78 -4.91 4.47 -20.35
C LEU A 78 -6.11 5.35 -20.73
N GLN A 79 -7.21 4.73 -21.13
CA GLN A 79 -8.48 5.44 -21.36
C GLN A 79 -9.05 5.92 -20.02
N MET A 80 -9.69 7.11 -20.01
CA MET A 80 -10.14 7.76 -18.77
C MET A 80 -11.11 6.88 -17.95
N GLU A 81 -12.02 6.17 -18.63
CA GLU A 81 -12.99 5.26 -17.98
C GLU A 81 -12.26 4.14 -17.23
N THR A 82 -11.30 3.49 -17.89
CA THR A 82 -10.49 2.42 -17.28
C THR A 82 -9.57 2.96 -16.19
N PHE A 83 -9.07 4.19 -16.33
CA PHE A 83 -8.26 4.84 -15.30
C PHE A 83 -9.02 5.00 -13.98
N GLU A 84 -10.27 5.45 -14.02
CA GLU A 84 -11.07 5.55 -12.82
C GLU A 84 -11.28 4.19 -12.13
N GLU A 85 -11.53 3.14 -12.91
CA GLU A 85 -11.71 1.78 -12.38
C GLU A 85 -10.42 1.26 -11.72
N VAL A 86 -9.28 1.40 -12.40
CA VAL A 86 -7.97 0.96 -11.92
C VAL A 86 -7.55 1.72 -10.65
N VAL A 87 -7.79 3.03 -10.57
CA VAL A 87 -7.51 3.82 -9.37
C VAL A 87 -8.43 3.41 -8.21
N LYS A 88 -9.73 3.21 -8.46
CA LYS A 88 -10.67 2.73 -7.42
C LYS A 88 -10.23 1.35 -6.88
N LEU A 89 -9.75 0.48 -7.76
CA LEU A 89 -9.20 -0.82 -7.38
C LEU A 89 -7.94 -0.68 -6.51
N ALA A 90 -6.98 0.15 -6.90
CA ALA A 90 -5.78 0.42 -6.08
C ALA A 90 -6.14 1.01 -4.71
N VAL A 91 -7.07 1.97 -4.63
CA VAL A 91 -7.53 2.54 -3.35
C VAL A 91 -8.13 1.46 -2.45
N THR A 92 -8.89 0.53 -3.02
CA THR A 92 -9.44 -0.62 -2.28
C THR A 92 -8.31 -1.52 -1.74
N GLY A 93 -7.27 -1.78 -2.54
CA GLY A 93 -6.06 -2.46 -2.10
C GLY A 93 -5.34 -1.73 -0.97
N CYS A 94 -5.16 -0.42 -1.08
CA CYS A 94 -4.55 0.41 -0.04
C CYS A 94 -5.33 0.36 1.28
N LYS A 95 -6.66 0.31 1.23
CA LYS A 95 -7.53 0.14 2.40
C LYS A 95 -7.32 -1.22 3.07
N ALA A 96 -7.22 -2.29 2.28
CA ALA A 96 -6.94 -3.64 2.79
C ALA A 96 -5.54 -3.72 3.44
N ILE A 97 -4.52 -3.16 2.79
CA ILE A 97 -3.15 -3.09 3.33
C ILE A 97 -3.13 -2.28 4.64
N ALA A 98 -3.82 -1.13 4.69
CA ALA A 98 -3.89 -0.31 5.90
C ALA A 98 -4.51 -1.07 7.08
N HIS A 99 -5.57 -1.83 6.83
CA HIS A 99 -6.17 -2.69 7.84
C HIS A 99 -5.17 -3.72 8.37
N ARG A 100 -4.47 -4.42 7.46
CA ARG A 100 -3.48 -5.43 7.85
C ARG A 100 -2.29 -4.84 8.61
N MET A 101 -1.76 -3.71 8.15
CA MET A 101 -0.67 -3.00 8.82
C MET A 101 -1.04 -2.58 10.24
N ARG A 102 -2.26 -2.05 10.44
CA ARG A 102 -2.76 -1.69 11.78
C ARG A 102 -2.83 -2.90 12.71
N GLN A 103 -3.36 -4.03 12.24
CA GLN A 103 -3.43 -5.26 13.04
C GLN A 103 -2.04 -5.71 13.48
N VAL A 104 -1.09 -5.80 12.55
CA VAL A 104 0.29 -6.23 12.84
C VAL A 104 1.00 -5.25 13.79
N LEU A 105 0.77 -3.94 13.65
CA LEU A 105 1.33 -2.94 14.55
C LEU A 105 0.78 -3.07 15.98
N MET A 106 -0.52 -3.32 16.14
CA MET A 106 -1.13 -3.54 17.46
C MET A 106 -0.57 -4.80 18.11
N GLU A 107 -0.58 -5.93 17.41
CA GLU A 107 0.00 -7.21 17.88
C GLU A 107 1.48 -7.04 18.30
N HIS A 108 2.27 -6.33 17.50
CA HIS A 108 3.68 -6.07 17.79
C HIS A 108 3.85 -5.20 19.05
N THR A 109 3.01 -4.18 19.20
CA THR A 109 3.06 -3.25 20.34
C THR A 109 2.66 -3.95 21.64
N GLU A 110 1.62 -4.77 21.62
CA GLU A 110 1.20 -5.60 22.76
C GLU A 110 2.31 -6.55 23.21
N ARG A 111 2.95 -7.23 22.27
CA ARG A 111 4.08 -8.12 22.55
C ARG A 111 5.26 -7.36 23.19
N LEU A 112 5.57 -6.16 22.71
CA LEU A 112 6.61 -5.32 23.30
C LEU A 112 6.23 -4.82 24.70
N ALA A 113 4.96 -4.47 24.93
CA ALA A 113 4.47 -4.04 26.23
C ALA A 113 4.57 -5.15 27.28
N LEU A 114 4.20 -6.39 26.91
CA LEU A 114 4.36 -7.58 27.74
C LEU A 114 5.84 -7.86 28.06
N ALA A 115 6.71 -7.83 27.04
CA ALA A 115 8.14 -8.08 27.22
C ALA A 115 8.83 -7.02 28.11
N ARG A 116 8.31 -5.79 28.14
CA ARG A 116 8.82 -4.68 28.97
C ARG A 116 8.20 -4.62 30.36
N GLY A 117 7.31 -5.55 30.72
CA GLY A 117 6.67 -5.59 32.04
C GLY A 117 5.67 -4.45 32.31
N ALA A 118 5.30 -3.68 31.28
CA ALA A 118 4.35 -2.57 31.42
C ALA A 118 2.89 -3.03 31.56
N MET A 119 2.63 -4.33 31.35
CA MET A 119 1.33 -4.97 31.52
C MET A 119 1.46 -6.09 32.56
N GLN A 120 1.74 -5.71 33.81
CA GLN A 120 1.44 -6.56 34.97
C GLN A 120 -0.01 -6.25 35.37
N LEU A 121 -0.92 -7.14 35.00
CA LEU A 121 -2.21 -7.29 35.69
C LEU A 121 -2.01 -8.24 36.87
#